data_AF-E5F1R8-F1
#
_entry.id   AF-E5F1R8-F1
#
_cell.length_a   1.000
_cell.length_b   1.000
_cell.length_c   1.000
_cell.angle_alpha   90.00
_cell.angle_beta   90.00
_cell.angle_gamma   90.00
#
_symmetry.space_group_name_H-M   'P 1'
#
loop_
_entity.id
_entity.type
_entity.pdbx_description
1 polymer ?
#
loop_
_entity_poly.entity_id
_entity_poly.type
_entity_poly.pdbx_seq_one_letter_code
_entity_poly.pdbx_strand_id
1 'polypeptide(L)'
;MDNFKKFKHFLSLYGRFLQCDLLHSLDENPNNPKNINIIILFRDTLSSIYAIDADDSENQLSPLFFSLKQTLKSYIEKNQYNTINLELYKIENNSKIFKEFNDSDFKKIFQEFIVSCEAFKQIKKINNAKIEKFFTDKEGNKVLIQSLLEFANAMAHIMIASYSVEDEHHNIEKAKNHLYRGIIDNYKMLLRFCEKRLHGSDSSVAFIKLVRKNEFLYLGQNITSKIIEYNGEKISIIQAYKELYEIFFSIKSTLKLNTNHIN
;
A
#
# COMPACT_ATOMS: atom_id res chain seq x y z
N MET A 1 -15.15 21.02 -3.25
CA MET A 1 -15.13 20.10 -4.42
C MET A 1 -15.78 18.76 -4.07
N ASP A 2 -16.77 18.28 -4.84
CA ASP A 2 -17.41 16.95 -4.65
C ASP A 2 -16.36 15.81 -4.67
N ASN A 3 -16.53 14.78 -3.83
CA ASN A 3 -15.65 13.61 -3.74
C ASN A 3 -15.46 12.93 -5.10
N PHE A 4 -16.51 12.89 -5.92
CA PHE A 4 -16.43 12.41 -7.30
C PHE A 4 -15.43 13.21 -8.15
N LYS A 5 -15.45 14.55 -8.04
CA LYS A 5 -14.50 15.43 -8.74
C LYS A 5 -13.07 15.24 -8.23
N LYS A 6 -12.88 15.03 -6.92
CA LYS A 6 -11.56 14.75 -6.31
C LYS A 6 -10.96 13.46 -6.84
N PHE A 7 -11.76 12.39 -6.92
CA PHE A 7 -11.31 11.12 -7.47
C PHE A 7 -10.99 11.18 -8.96
N LYS A 8 -11.83 11.83 -9.76
CA LYS A 8 -11.51 12.07 -11.18
C LYS A 8 -10.18 12.79 -11.35
N HIS A 9 -9.98 13.84 -10.56
CA HIS A 9 -8.74 14.60 -10.60
C HIS A 9 -7.52 13.75 -10.20
N PHE A 10 -7.66 12.98 -9.12
CA PHE A 10 -6.65 12.02 -8.68
C PHE A 10 -6.29 10.99 -9.77
N LEU A 11 -7.28 10.34 -10.38
CA LEU A 11 -7.04 9.34 -11.43
C LEU A 11 -6.45 9.95 -12.70
N SER A 12 -6.84 11.17 -13.06
CA SER A 12 -6.22 11.89 -14.18
C SER A 12 -4.72 12.12 -13.94
N LEU A 13 -4.34 12.55 -12.73
CA LEU A 13 -2.93 12.69 -12.35
C LEU A 13 -2.22 11.33 -12.34
N TYR A 14 -2.87 10.28 -11.84
CA TYR A 14 -2.31 8.94 -11.83
C TYR A 14 -2.10 8.37 -13.24
N GLY A 15 -3.06 8.60 -14.14
CA GLY A 15 -2.93 8.25 -15.55
C GLY A 15 -1.73 8.92 -16.20
N ARG A 16 -1.52 10.23 -15.96
CA ARG A 16 -0.33 10.94 -16.43
C ARG A 16 0.98 10.37 -15.88
N PHE A 17 0.97 9.94 -14.62
CA PHE A 17 2.10 9.23 -14.03
C PHE A 17 2.38 7.92 -14.78
N LEU A 18 1.36 7.09 -15.02
CA LEU A 18 1.51 5.83 -15.76
C LEU A 18 2.00 6.03 -17.20
N GLN A 19 1.56 7.08 -17.89
CA GLN A 19 2.00 7.38 -19.25
C GLN A 19 3.53 7.53 -19.36
N CYS A 20 4.17 8.05 -18.31
CA CYS A 20 5.62 8.19 -18.20
C CYS A 20 6.27 6.93 -17.61
N ASP A 21 5.71 6.37 -16.52
CA ASP A 21 6.25 5.19 -15.83
C ASP A 21 6.31 3.95 -16.74
N LEU A 22 5.29 3.74 -17.59
CA LEU A 22 5.22 2.58 -18.49
C LEU A 22 6.34 2.59 -19.53
N LEU A 23 6.68 3.74 -20.12
CA LEU A 23 7.77 3.79 -21.11
C LEU A 23 9.12 3.53 -20.46
N HIS A 24 9.36 4.09 -19.28
CA HIS A 24 10.61 3.82 -18.57
C HIS A 24 10.70 2.42 -17.99
N SER A 25 9.57 1.74 -17.77
CA SER A 25 9.58 0.32 -17.41
C SER A 25 10.00 -0.59 -18.57
N LEU A 26 9.92 -0.10 -19.82
CA LEU A 26 10.40 -0.79 -21.02
C LEU A 26 11.86 -0.47 -21.34
N ASP A 27 12.38 0.67 -20.86
CA ASP A 27 13.81 0.94 -20.88
C ASP A 27 14.48 -0.08 -19.94
N GLU A 28 15.29 -0.99 -20.48
CA GLU A 28 16.00 -2.06 -19.75
C GLU A 28 17.04 -1.55 -18.74
N ASN A 29 16.97 -0.28 -18.31
CA ASN A 29 17.85 0.31 -17.33
C ASN A 29 17.37 -0.01 -15.90
N PRO A 30 17.97 -0.99 -15.19
CA PRO A 30 17.58 -1.35 -13.82
C PRO A 30 17.77 -0.21 -12.81
N ASN A 31 18.46 0.88 -13.20
CA ASN A 31 18.68 2.06 -12.36
C ASN A 31 17.59 3.13 -12.47
N ASN A 32 16.48 2.86 -13.18
CA ASN A 32 15.33 3.76 -13.21
C ASN A 32 14.15 3.18 -12.39
N PRO A 33 14.31 2.99 -11.06
CA PRO A 33 13.24 2.47 -10.23
C PRO A 33 12.06 3.45 -10.27
N LYS A 34 10.84 2.91 -10.21
CA LYS A 34 9.62 3.71 -10.05
C LYS A 34 9.84 4.80 -9.03
N ASN A 35 9.37 6.02 -9.33
CA ASN A 35 9.59 7.16 -8.44
C ASN A 35 8.78 6.99 -7.14
N ILE A 36 9.40 6.36 -6.13
CA ILE A 36 8.78 6.00 -4.86
C ILE A 36 8.19 7.24 -4.15
N ASN A 37 8.83 8.41 -4.28
CA ASN A 37 8.30 9.66 -3.73
C ASN A 37 6.94 10.02 -4.32
N ILE A 38 6.76 9.85 -5.64
CA ILE A 38 5.47 10.12 -6.29
C ILE A 38 4.42 9.10 -5.83
N ILE A 39 4.79 7.81 -5.71
CA ILE A 39 3.88 6.77 -5.23
C ILE A 39 3.40 7.08 -3.80
N ILE A 40 4.30 7.54 -2.93
CA ILE A 40 3.95 8.01 -1.57
C ILE A 40 2.96 9.16 -1.63
N LEU A 41 3.19 10.18 -2.47
CA LEU A 41 2.26 11.30 -2.63
C LEU A 41 0.88 10.87 -3.13
N PHE A 42 0.81 9.90 -4.05
CA PHE A 42 -0.47 9.33 -4.48
C PHE A 42 -1.19 8.62 -3.33
N ARG A 43 -0.49 7.80 -2.55
CA ARG A 43 -1.07 7.13 -1.37
C ARG A 43 -1.64 8.17 -0.39
N ASP A 44 -0.85 9.17 -0.05
CA ASP A 44 -1.22 10.17 0.95
C ASP A 44 -2.39 11.03 0.45
N THR A 45 -2.37 11.40 -0.84
CA THR A 45 -3.50 12.11 -1.48
C THR A 45 -4.78 11.27 -1.42
N LEU A 46 -4.71 9.97 -1.76
CA LEU A 46 -5.88 9.09 -1.71
C LEU A 46 -6.42 8.94 -0.28
N SER A 47 -5.53 8.82 0.70
CA SER A 47 -5.90 8.79 2.12
C SER A 47 -6.64 10.05 2.54
N SER A 48 -6.16 11.23 2.15
CA SER A 48 -6.86 12.48 2.42
C SER A 48 -8.21 12.58 1.69
N ILE A 49 -8.34 12.05 0.48
CA ILE A 49 -9.64 12.03 -0.21
C ILE A 49 -10.65 11.19 0.59
N TYR A 50 -10.24 10.04 1.13
CA TYR A 50 -11.10 9.17 1.91
C TYR A 50 -11.37 9.64 3.35
N ALA A 51 -10.46 10.42 3.93
CA ALA A 51 -10.57 10.92 5.31
C ALA A 51 -11.53 12.11 5.44
N ILE A 52 -11.83 12.79 4.33
CA ILE A 52 -12.57 14.04 4.35
C ILE A 52 -14.05 13.80 4.04
N ASP A 53 -14.90 14.09 5.03
CA ASP A 53 -16.34 14.24 4.82
C ASP A 53 -16.62 15.48 3.95
N ALA A 54 -17.74 15.44 3.22
CA ALA A 54 -18.04 16.36 2.12
C ALA A 54 -17.93 17.86 2.47
N ASP A 55 -18.07 18.22 3.75
CA ASP A 55 -18.23 19.61 4.20
C ASP A 55 -16.95 20.35 4.64
N ASP A 56 -15.81 19.70 4.88
CA ASP A 56 -14.63 20.38 5.50
C ASP A 56 -13.36 20.41 4.61
N SER A 57 -13.55 20.43 3.29
CA SER A 57 -12.69 19.64 2.40
C SER A 57 -11.68 20.32 1.49
N GLU A 58 -11.67 21.65 1.38
CA GLU A 58 -10.83 22.31 0.36
C GLU A 58 -9.43 22.72 0.86
N ASN A 59 -9.30 23.05 2.15
CA ASN A 59 -8.05 23.60 2.69
C ASN A 59 -6.93 22.54 2.88
N GLN A 60 -7.26 21.28 3.20
CA GLN A 60 -6.26 20.22 3.43
C GLN A 60 -5.86 19.44 2.18
N LEU A 61 -6.76 19.28 1.21
CA LEU A 61 -6.48 18.55 -0.04
C LEU A 61 -5.70 19.38 -1.05
N SER A 62 -5.89 20.70 -1.06
CA SER A 62 -5.26 21.60 -2.02
C SER A 62 -3.71 21.53 -1.97
N PRO A 63 -3.06 21.55 -0.79
CA PRO A 63 -1.59 21.39 -0.70
C PRO A 63 -1.08 20.04 -1.22
N LEU A 64 -1.79 18.94 -0.96
CA LEU A 64 -1.40 17.60 -1.43
C LEU A 64 -1.52 17.49 -2.95
N PHE A 65 -2.64 17.93 -3.52
CA PHE A 65 -2.79 17.97 -4.98
C PHE A 65 -1.76 18.90 -5.64
N PHE A 66 -1.44 20.03 -5.02
CA PHE A 66 -0.40 20.93 -5.50
C PHE A 66 0.98 20.27 -5.50
N SER A 67 1.37 19.66 -4.38
CA SER A 67 2.63 18.91 -4.24
C SER A 67 2.73 17.75 -5.23
N LEU A 68 1.65 16.99 -5.40
CA LEU A 68 1.56 15.90 -6.35
C LEU A 68 1.73 16.39 -7.79
N LYS A 69 1.02 17.46 -8.18
CA LYS A 69 1.15 18.08 -9.51
C LYS A 69 2.56 18.56 -9.79
N GLN A 70 3.17 19.27 -8.85
CA GLN A 70 4.54 19.77 -9.02
C GLN A 70 5.54 18.63 -9.16
N THR A 71 5.47 17.64 -8.27
CA THR A 71 6.40 16.49 -8.30
C THR A 71 6.24 15.69 -9.60
N LEU A 72 5.00 15.47 -10.05
CA LEU A 72 4.72 14.80 -11.30
C LEU A 72 5.23 15.60 -12.51
N LYS A 73 5.02 16.92 -12.52
CA LYS A 73 5.54 17.79 -13.58
C LYS A 73 7.06 17.69 -13.68
N SER A 74 7.79 17.83 -12.56
CA SER A 74 9.25 17.68 -12.54
C SER A 74 9.70 16.31 -13.01
N TYR A 75 8.96 15.25 -12.68
CA TYR A 75 9.27 13.89 -13.12
C TYR A 75 9.10 13.70 -14.62
N ILE A 76 8.00 14.21 -15.20
CA ILE A 76 7.76 14.15 -16.64
C ILE A 76 8.79 14.98 -17.41
N GLU A 77 9.10 16.19 -16.92
CA GLU A 77 10.10 17.09 -17.52
C GLU A 77 11.50 16.48 -17.54
N LYS A 78 11.93 15.89 -16.42
CA LYS A 78 13.22 15.19 -16.32
C LYS A 78 13.35 14.05 -17.34
N ASN A 79 12.22 13.44 -17.69
CA ASN A 79 12.13 12.32 -18.60
C ASN A 79 11.76 12.72 -20.05
N GLN A 80 12.02 13.99 -20.41
CA GLN A 80 11.92 14.52 -21.78
C GLN A 80 10.56 14.33 -22.46
N TYR A 81 9.47 14.19 -21.69
CA TYR A 81 8.12 13.97 -22.23
C TYR A 81 7.97 12.73 -23.12
N ASN A 82 8.84 11.72 -23.00
CA ASN A 82 8.57 10.41 -23.57
C ASN A 82 7.41 9.81 -22.77
N THR A 83 6.19 10.05 -23.26
CA THR A 83 4.94 9.60 -22.64
C THR A 83 4.08 8.85 -23.66
N ILE A 84 3.41 7.80 -23.20
CA ILE A 84 2.33 7.20 -23.99
C ILE A 84 1.17 8.18 -23.95
N ASN A 85 0.61 8.54 -25.11
CA ASN A 85 -0.55 9.42 -25.15
C ASN A 85 -1.84 8.62 -24.89
N LEU A 86 -2.12 8.33 -23.61
CA LEU A 86 -3.44 7.84 -23.20
C LEU A 86 -4.50 8.96 -23.28
N GLU A 87 -5.64 8.64 -23.87
CA GLU A 87 -6.81 9.53 -23.94
C GLU A 87 -7.53 9.65 -22.59
N LEU A 88 -6.91 10.34 -21.61
CA LEU A 88 -7.38 10.40 -20.23
C LEU A 88 -8.78 11.02 -20.06
N TYR A 89 -9.28 11.76 -21.07
CA TYR A 89 -10.65 12.27 -21.06
C TYR A 89 -11.70 11.14 -21.03
N LYS A 90 -11.36 9.93 -21.47
CA LYS A 90 -12.26 8.75 -21.40
C LYS A 90 -12.60 8.32 -19.98
N ILE A 91 -11.77 8.68 -18.99
CA ILE A 91 -11.99 8.42 -17.56
C ILE A 91 -13.20 9.21 -17.04
N GLU A 92 -13.56 10.32 -17.70
CA GLU A 92 -14.50 11.29 -17.16
C GLU A 92 -15.97 10.80 -17.16
N ASN A 93 -16.28 9.66 -17.79
CA ASN A 93 -17.67 9.23 -17.96
C ASN A 93 -18.09 7.96 -17.21
N ASN A 94 -17.18 7.25 -16.53
CA ASN A 94 -17.54 5.96 -15.90
C ASN A 94 -18.03 6.05 -14.45
N SER A 95 -19.27 6.53 -14.25
CA SER A 95 -19.88 6.69 -12.91
C SER A 95 -20.01 5.39 -12.09
N LYS A 96 -20.03 4.22 -12.74
CA LYS A 96 -20.17 2.91 -12.08
C LYS A 96 -18.89 2.55 -11.33
N ILE A 97 -17.73 2.68 -11.97
CA ILE A 97 -16.43 2.38 -11.35
C ILE A 97 -16.13 3.33 -10.19
N PHE A 98 -16.56 4.60 -10.28
CA PHE A 98 -16.44 5.53 -9.16
C PHE A 98 -17.26 5.09 -7.94
N LYS A 99 -18.43 4.47 -8.13
CA LYS A 99 -19.22 3.92 -7.01
C LYS A 99 -18.52 2.73 -6.37
N GLU A 100 -17.95 1.83 -7.18
CA GLU A 100 -17.24 0.65 -6.67
C GLU A 100 -15.92 1.03 -5.98
N PHE A 101 -15.22 2.05 -6.49
CA PHE A 101 -14.00 2.56 -5.85
C PHE A 101 -14.28 3.35 -4.56
N ASN A 102 -15.43 4.01 -4.50
CA ASN A 102 -15.91 4.69 -3.29
C ASN A 102 -16.80 3.79 -2.43
N ASP A 103 -16.87 2.49 -2.74
CA ASP A 103 -17.59 1.52 -1.93
C ASP A 103 -16.93 1.38 -0.55
N SER A 104 -17.77 1.10 0.44
CA SER A 104 -17.35 0.93 1.82
C SER A 104 -16.28 -0.15 2.00
N ASP A 105 -16.30 -1.20 1.17
CA ASP A 105 -15.39 -2.33 1.30
C ASP A 105 -13.99 -1.98 0.78
N PHE A 106 -13.89 -1.36 -0.41
CA PHE A 106 -12.59 -0.90 -0.92
C PHE A 106 -11.97 0.15 0.00
N LYS A 107 -12.78 1.11 0.48
CA LYS A 107 -12.33 2.14 1.44
C LYS A 107 -11.76 1.52 2.71
N LYS A 108 -12.42 0.50 3.29
CA LYS A 108 -11.92 -0.23 4.47
C LYS A 108 -10.58 -0.89 4.18
N ILE A 109 -10.45 -1.61 3.06
CA ILE A 109 -9.19 -2.29 2.69
C ILE A 109 -8.06 -1.27 2.52
N PHE A 110 -8.33 -0.15 1.88
CA PHE A 110 -7.33 0.91 1.74
C PHE A 110 -6.94 1.53 3.08
N GLN A 111 -7.90 1.77 3.98
CA GLN A 111 -7.60 2.23 5.34
C GLN A 111 -6.74 1.24 6.12
N GLU A 112 -7.00 -0.06 5.99
CA GLU A 112 -6.15 -1.10 6.58
C GLU A 112 -4.74 -1.11 5.98
N PHE A 113 -4.61 -0.87 4.68
CA PHE A 113 -3.32 -0.68 4.03
C PHE A 113 -2.53 0.49 4.65
N ILE A 114 -3.19 1.64 4.89
CA ILE A 114 -2.57 2.77 5.58
C ILE A 114 -2.14 2.40 7.00
N VAL A 115 -3.01 1.75 7.78
CA VAL A 115 -2.68 1.29 9.15
C VAL A 115 -1.45 0.38 9.13
N SER A 116 -1.36 -0.56 8.18
CA SER A 116 -0.20 -1.45 8.05
C SER A 116 1.10 -0.70 7.71
N CYS A 117 1.01 0.37 6.90
CA CYS A 117 2.16 1.23 6.60
C CYS A 117 2.63 2.00 7.83
N GLU A 118 1.70 2.56 8.61
CA GLU A 118 2.01 3.28 9.86
C GLU A 118 2.60 2.34 10.92
N ALA A 119 2.06 1.13 11.05
CA ALA A 119 2.63 0.08 11.88
C ALA A 119 4.09 -0.22 11.49
N PHE A 120 4.37 -0.29 10.18
CA PHE A 120 5.72 -0.50 9.68
C PHE A 120 6.66 0.67 10.02
N LYS A 121 6.19 1.92 9.92
CA LYS A 121 7.01 3.11 10.27
C LYS A 121 7.53 3.08 11.70
N GLN A 122 6.87 2.39 12.63
CA GLN A 122 7.34 2.22 14.01
C GLN A 122 8.68 1.46 14.12
N ILE A 123 9.16 0.85 13.04
CA ILE A 123 10.48 0.19 12.92
C ILE A 123 11.66 1.20 12.91
N LYS A 124 11.44 2.52 13.10
CA LYS A 124 12.50 3.56 13.12
C LYS A 124 13.81 3.17 13.86
N LYS A 125 13.73 2.31 14.87
CA LYS A 125 14.84 1.84 15.72
C LYS A 125 15.63 0.63 15.21
N ILE A 126 15.34 0.07 14.03
CA ILE A 126 16.08 -1.11 13.54
C ILE A 126 17.26 -0.66 12.69
N ASN A 127 18.42 -0.66 13.34
CA ASN A 127 19.73 -0.38 12.79
C ASN A 127 20.24 -1.64 12.07
N ASN A 128 19.68 -1.96 10.90
CA ASN A 128 20.27 -2.95 10.00
C ASN A 128 20.65 -2.24 8.71
N ALA A 129 21.96 -2.04 8.55
CA ALA A 129 22.59 -1.58 7.34
C ALA A 129 22.34 -2.60 6.21
N LYS A 130 21.97 -2.10 5.02
CA LYS A 130 21.82 -2.85 3.76
C LYS A 130 20.60 -3.77 3.63
N ILE A 131 19.40 -3.22 3.77
CA ILE A 131 18.24 -3.84 3.13
C ILE A 131 17.75 -2.88 2.04
N GLU A 132 18.05 -3.21 0.77
CA GLU A 132 17.61 -2.49 -0.46
C GLU A 132 16.08 -2.42 -0.62
N LYS A 133 15.34 -2.99 0.33
CA LYS A 133 13.87 -3.11 0.31
C LYS A 133 13.16 -1.91 0.95
N PHE A 134 13.91 -0.94 1.47
CA PHE A 134 13.36 0.21 2.17
C PHE A 134 13.68 1.52 1.47
N PHE A 135 12.70 2.42 1.50
CA PHE A 135 12.86 3.81 1.13
C PHE A 135 12.76 4.66 2.40
N THR A 136 13.51 5.75 2.47
CA THR A 136 13.39 6.73 3.55
C THR A 136 12.57 7.90 3.02
N ASP A 137 11.39 8.13 3.59
CA ASP A 137 10.54 9.24 3.19
C ASP A 137 11.13 10.59 3.63
N LYS A 138 10.46 11.68 3.21
CA LYS A 138 10.92 13.05 3.51
C LYS A 138 10.98 13.37 5.00
N GLU A 139 10.29 12.62 5.84
CA GLU A 139 10.28 12.77 7.30
C GLU A 139 11.30 11.86 7.99
N GLY A 140 12.10 11.11 7.22
CA GLY A 140 13.08 10.17 7.76
C GLY A 140 12.48 8.82 8.19
N ASN A 141 11.21 8.54 7.88
CA ASN A 141 10.60 7.25 8.19
C ASN A 141 11.02 6.21 7.16
N LYS A 142 11.26 4.97 7.61
CA LYS A 142 11.44 3.83 6.72
C LYS A 142 10.08 3.35 6.22
N VAL A 143 9.95 3.20 4.90
CA VAL A 143 8.79 2.61 4.24
C VAL A 143 9.22 1.40 3.41
N LEU A 144 8.36 0.39 3.34
CA LEU A 144 8.63 -0.82 2.58
C LEU A 144 8.32 -0.59 1.09
N ILE A 145 9.35 -0.65 0.23
CA ILE A 145 9.21 -0.41 -1.21
C ILE A 145 8.20 -1.39 -1.83
N GLN A 146 8.28 -2.67 -1.47
CA GLN A 146 7.37 -3.70 -1.99
C GLN A 146 5.89 -3.35 -1.75
N SER A 147 5.55 -2.90 -0.54
CA SER A 147 4.18 -2.53 -0.20
C SER A 147 3.69 -1.32 -1.01
N LEU A 148 4.58 -0.36 -1.29
CA LEU A 148 4.29 0.78 -2.16
C LEU A 148 4.11 0.37 -3.63
N LEU A 149 4.88 -0.61 -4.10
CA LEU A 149 4.71 -1.17 -5.44
C LEU A 149 3.37 -1.91 -5.59
N GLU A 150 2.94 -2.66 -4.56
CA GLU A 150 1.62 -3.27 -4.54
C GLU A 150 0.49 -2.22 -4.56
N PHE A 151 0.64 -1.12 -3.81
CA PHE A 151 -0.30 0.02 -3.91
C PHE A 151 -0.32 0.63 -5.33
N ALA A 152 0.84 0.83 -5.95
CA ALA A 152 0.90 1.33 -7.33
C ALA A 152 0.21 0.35 -8.30
N ASN A 153 0.40 -0.96 -8.15
CA ASN A 153 -0.28 -1.96 -8.98
C ASN A 153 -1.80 -1.93 -8.76
N ALA A 154 -2.26 -1.75 -7.52
CA ALA A 154 -3.68 -1.55 -7.24
C ALA A 154 -4.25 -0.33 -7.99
N MET A 155 -3.56 0.81 -7.92
CA MET A 155 -3.99 2.03 -8.62
C MET A 155 -3.96 1.87 -10.15
N ALA A 156 -3.02 1.11 -10.70
CA ALA A 156 -3.01 0.79 -12.13
C ALA A 156 -4.25 -0.01 -12.54
N HIS A 157 -4.67 -0.99 -11.75
CA HIS A 157 -5.93 -1.71 -12.00
C HIS A 157 -7.16 -0.80 -11.90
N ILE A 158 -7.24 0.08 -10.90
CA ILE A 158 -8.32 1.07 -10.80
C ILE A 158 -8.34 1.98 -12.03
N MET A 159 -7.17 2.42 -12.48
CA MET A 159 -7.04 3.25 -13.68
C MET A 159 -7.51 2.51 -14.94
N ILE A 160 -7.17 1.23 -15.09
CA ILE A 160 -7.67 0.39 -16.20
C ILE A 160 -9.19 0.27 -16.13
N ALA A 161 -9.75 -0.06 -14.96
CA ALA A 161 -11.19 -0.17 -14.76
C ALA A 161 -11.91 1.14 -15.09
N SER A 162 -11.32 2.27 -14.71
CA SER A 162 -11.90 3.60 -14.95
C SER A 162 -11.82 4.02 -16.41
N TYR A 163 -10.88 3.46 -17.16
CA TYR A 163 -10.69 3.71 -18.59
C TYR A 163 -11.59 2.83 -19.46
N SER A 164 -11.89 1.60 -19.02
CA SER A 164 -12.89 0.74 -19.65
C SER A 164 -14.31 1.18 -19.25
N VAL A 165 -15.31 0.95 -20.12
CA VAL A 165 -16.72 1.24 -19.78
C VAL A 165 -17.24 0.23 -18.74
N GLU A 166 -16.69 -0.99 -18.74
CA GLU A 166 -17.02 -2.07 -17.82
C GLU A 166 -15.76 -2.71 -17.22
N ASP A 167 -15.87 -3.33 -16.03
CA ASP A 167 -14.77 -4.07 -15.40
C ASP A 167 -14.74 -5.56 -15.79
N GLU A 168 -14.71 -5.84 -17.10
CA GLU A 168 -14.74 -7.21 -17.65
C GLU A 168 -13.60 -8.09 -17.14
N HIS A 169 -12.47 -7.48 -16.76
CA HIS A 169 -11.26 -8.19 -16.32
C HIS A 169 -11.12 -8.25 -14.80
N HIS A 170 -12.17 -7.91 -14.04
CA HIS A 170 -12.19 -7.91 -12.58
C HIS A 170 -11.01 -7.11 -11.96
N ASN A 171 -10.68 -5.96 -12.53
CA ASN A 171 -9.61 -5.08 -12.08
C ASN A 171 -9.87 -4.53 -10.68
N ILE A 172 -11.12 -4.28 -10.28
CA ILE A 172 -11.42 -3.81 -8.92
C ILE A 172 -11.03 -4.88 -7.89
N GLU A 173 -11.39 -6.14 -8.13
CA GLU A 173 -10.99 -7.26 -7.27
C GLU A 173 -9.48 -7.50 -7.29
N LYS A 174 -8.83 -7.34 -8.46
CA LYS A 174 -7.36 -7.37 -8.55
C LYS A 174 -6.72 -6.25 -7.73
N ALA A 175 -7.28 -5.04 -7.76
CA ALA A 175 -6.80 -3.92 -6.97
C ALA A 175 -6.90 -4.19 -5.46
N LYS A 176 -8.03 -4.73 -4.99
CA LYS A 176 -8.19 -5.18 -3.60
C LYS A 176 -7.13 -6.21 -3.22
N ASN A 177 -6.89 -7.21 -4.08
CA ASN A 177 -5.86 -8.24 -3.84
C ASN A 177 -4.46 -7.65 -3.73
N HIS A 178 -4.11 -6.66 -4.55
CA HIS A 178 -2.84 -5.95 -4.45
C HIS A 178 -2.72 -5.19 -3.12
N LEU A 179 -3.77 -4.48 -2.68
CA LEU A 179 -3.76 -3.84 -1.36
C LEU A 179 -3.55 -4.85 -0.23
N TYR A 180 -4.22 -6.01 -0.28
CA TYR A 180 -4.01 -7.09 0.70
C TYR A 180 -2.60 -7.66 0.67
N ARG A 181 -1.98 -7.81 -0.51
CA ARG A 181 -0.55 -8.19 -0.61
C ARG A 181 0.34 -7.16 0.07
N GLY A 182 0.11 -5.87 -0.20
CA GLY A 182 0.84 -4.78 0.44
C GLY A 182 0.70 -4.74 1.96
N ILE A 183 -0.50 -5.01 2.48
CA ILE A 183 -0.78 -5.16 3.92
C ILE A 183 0.07 -6.30 4.51
N ILE A 184 0.00 -7.48 3.89
CA ILE A 184 0.71 -8.65 4.37
C ILE A 184 2.23 -8.47 4.27
N ASP A 185 2.74 -7.80 3.23
CA ASP A 185 4.18 -7.54 3.09
C ASP A 185 4.72 -6.66 4.22
N ASN A 186 3.96 -5.64 4.63
CA ASN A 186 4.28 -4.83 5.81
C ASN A 186 4.37 -5.70 7.07
N TYR A 187 3.33 -6.50 7.35
CA TYR A 187 3.28 -7.36 8.53
C TYR A 187 4.36 -8.44 8.52
N LYS A 188 4.60 -9.13 7.39
CA LYS A 188 5.68 -10.12 7.25
C LYS A 188 7.03 -9.51 7.53
N MET A 189 7.30 -8.30 7.03
CA MET A 189 8.57 -7.65 7.25
C MET A 189 8.74 -7.26 8.72
N LEU A 190 7.68 -6.73 9.36
CA LEU A 190 7.62 -6.53 10.81
C LEU A 190 7.94 -7.81 11.58
N LEU A 191 7.27 -8.92 11.23
CA LEU A 191 7.49 -10.22 11.87
C LEU A 191 8.91 -10.72 11.72
N ARG A 192 9.54 -10.59 10.54
CA ARG A 192 10.95 -10.97 10.34
C ARG A 192 11.90 -10.24 11.29
N PHE A 193 11.56 -9.01 11.66
CA PHE A 193 12.34 -8.25 12.63
C PHE A 193 12.08 -8.68 14.08
N CYS A 194 10.83 -9.04 14.39
CA CYS A 194 10.43 -9.47 15.73
C CYS A 194 10.81 -10.92 16.02
N GLU A 195 10.81 -11.82 15.03
CA GLU A 195 11.13 -13.24 15.16
C GLU A 195 12.53 -13.45 15.74
N LYS A 196 13.51 -12.61 15.35
CA LYS A 196 14.87 -12.64 15.92
C LYS A 196 14.91 -12.37 17.43
N ARG A 197 13.84 -11.84 18.01
CA ARG A 197 13.70 -11.50 19.44
C ARG A 197 12.83 -12.49 20.21
N LEU A 198 12.27 -13.49 19.53
CA LEU A 198 11.49 -14.55 20.17
C LEU A 198 12.43 -15.68 20.58
N HIS A 199 12.31 -16.13 21.83
CA HIS A 199 13.02 -17.32 22.33
C HIS A 199 12.04 -18.51 22.41
N GLY A 200 12.56 -19.71 22.13
CA GLY A 200 11.76 -20.88 21.79
C GLY A 200 11.05 -21.55 22.96
N SER A 201 9.75 -21.26 23.10
CA SER A 201 8.65 -22.13 23.57
C SER A 201 7.30 -21.41 23.55
N ASP A 202 7.26 -20.14 23.14
CA ASP A 202 6.03 -19.34 23.11
C ASP A 202 5.03 -19.82 22.05
N SER A 203 3.75 -19.88 22.43
CA SER A 203 2.60 -20.10 21.55
C SER A 203 2.62 -19.20 20.30
N SER A 204 3.17 -17.99 20.43
CA SER A 204 3.39 -17.03 19.33
C SER A 204 4.31 -17.58 18.22
N VAL A 205 5.35 -18.34 18.56
CA VAL A 205 6.25 -18.95 17.56
C VAL A 205 5.54 -20.07 16.81
N ALA A 206 4.72 -20.87 17.50
CA ALA A 206 3.89 -21.88 16.87
C ALA A 206 2.87 -21.26 15.91
N PHE A 207 2.24 -20.15 16.31
CA PHE A 207 1.29 -19.43 15.46
C PHE A 207 1.96 -18.82 14.22
N ILE A 208 3.15 -18.23 14.32
CA ILE A 208 3.92 -17.78 13.15
C ILE A 208 4.17 -18.94 12.18
N LYS A 209 4.67 -20.07 12.68
CA LYS A 209 4.95 -21.25 11.84
C LYS A 209 3.69 -21.74 11.14
N LEU A 210 2.56 -21.76 11.83
CA LEU A 210 1.27 -22.14 11.25
C LEU A 210 0.86 -21.19 10.11
N VAL A 211 0.94 -19.88 10.33
CA VAL A 211 0.59 -18.88 9.31
C VAL A 211 1.48 -19.01 8.08
N ARG A 212 2.79 -19.15 8.29
CA ARG A 212 3.76 -19.32 7.19
C ARG A 212 3.57 -20.63 6.42
N LYS A 213 3.24 -21.72 7.11
CA LYS A 213 2.94 -23.02 6.48
C LYS A 213 1.70 -22.92 5.58
N ASN A 214 0.60 -22.34 6.09
CA ASN A 214 -0.62 -22.20 5.30
C ASN A 214 -0.41 -21.29 4.08
N GLU A 215 0.36 -20.21 4.23
CA GLU A 215 0.69 -19.37 3.09
C GLU A 215 1.40 -20.14 1.96
N PHE A 216 2.35 -21.01 2.33
CA PHE A 216 3.08 -21.86 1.39
C PHE A 216 2.15 -22.89 0.72
N LEU A 217 1.28 -23.54 1.50
CA LEU A 217 0.33 -24.53 0.97
C LEU A 217 -0.67 -23.92 -0.02
N TYR A 218 -1.02 -22.64 0.16
CA TYR A 218 -1.95 -21.92 -0.71
C TYR A 218 -1.25 -20.95 -1.66
N LEU A 219 -0.02 -21.24 -2.09
CA LEU A 219 0.65 -20.46 -3.14
C LEU A 219 -0.19 -20.42 -4.42
N GLY A 220 -0.17 -19.27 -5.11
CA GLY A 220 -0.96 -19.05 -6.33
C GLY A 220 -2.44 -18.74 -6.11
N GLN A 221 -3.02 -19.07 -4.96
CA GLN A 221 -4.42 -18.73 -4.66
C GLN A 221 -4.61 -17.23 -4.36
N ASN A 222 -5.83 -16.74 -4.58
CA ASN A 222 -6.23 -15.41 -4.16
C ASN A 222 -5.98 -15.26 -2.65
N ILE A 223 -5.37 -14.16 -2.25
CA ILE A 223 -4.99 -13.90 -0.86
C ILE A 223 -6.21 -13.75 0.06
N THR A 224 -7.32 -13.24 -0.45
CA THR A 224 -8.57 -13.06 0.31
C THR A 224 -9.29 -14.36 0.59
N SER A 225 -9.04 -15.40 -0.22
CA SER A 225 -9.62 -16.73 -0.03
C SER A 225 -8.78 -17.64 0.85
N LYS A 226 -7.61 -17.19 1.34
CA LYS A 226 -6.73 -18.00 2.18
C LYS A 226 -7.24 -18.01 3.62
N ILE A 227 -7.74 -19.16 4.05
CA ILE A 227 -8.22 -19.41 5.40
C ILE A 227 -7.24 -20.30 6.16
N ILE A 228 -7.07 -20.00 7.44
CA ILE A 228 -6.21 -20.73 8.38
C ILE A 228 -7.09 -21.18 9.54
N GLU A 229 -6.91 -22.43 9.97
CA GLU A 229 -7.52 -22.93 11.20
C GLU A 229 -6.54 -22.80 12.36
N TYR A 230 -6.91 -22.06 13.40
CA TYR A 230 -6.10 -21.83 14.60
C TYR A 230 -7.01 -21.91 15.83
N ASN A 231 -6.64 -22.73 16.82
CA ASN A 231 -7.44 -23.00 18.03
C ASN A 231 -8.92 -23.39 17.75
N GLY A 232 -9.18 -24.08 16.64
CA GLY A 232 -10.53 -24.48 16.23
C GLY A 232 -11.33 -23.37 15.52
N GLU A 233 -10.77 -22.18 15.35
CA GLU A 233 -11.38 -21.07 14.62
C GLU A 233 -10.79 -20.95 13.20
N LYS A 234 -11.66 -20.62 12.23
CA LYS A 234 -11.26 -20.34 10.85
C LYS A 234 -11.14 -18.84 10.65
N ILE A 235 -9.91 -18.37 10.47
CA ILE A 235 -9.60 -16.95 10.26
C ILE A 235 -8.94 -16.73 8.89
N SER A 236 -9.08 -15.53 8.33
CA SER A 236 -8.36 -15.17 7.10
C SER A 236 -6.86 -15.03 7.37
N ILE A 237 -6.02 -15.26 6.35
CA ILE A 237 -4.57 -15.07 6.50
C ILE A 237 -4.20 -13.63 6.88
N ILE A 238 -4.99 -12.65 6.42
CA ILE A 238 -4.81 -11.23 6.74
C ILE A 238 -5.06 -11.01 8.23
N GLN A 239 -6.17 -11.56 8.75
CA GLN A 239 -6.51 -11.50 10.15
C GLN A 239 -5.43 -12.17 11.02
N ALA A 240 -4.93 -13.33 10.60
CA ALA A 240 -3.85 -14.02 11.30
C ALA A 240 -2.57 -13.17 11.39
N TYR A 241 -2.20 -12.46 10.31
CA TYR A 241 -1.06 -11.54 10.33
C TYR A 241 -1.28 -10.31 11.23
N LYS A 242 -2.51 -9.79 11.31
CA LYS A 242 -2.88 -8.71 12.23
C LYS A 242 -2.79 -9.16 13.69
N GLU A 243 -3.33 -10.33 14.02
CA GLU A 243 -3.25 -10.88 15.37
C GLU A 243 -1.81 -11.12 15.79
N LEU A 244 -0.98 -11.65 14.88
CA LEU A 244 0.46 -11.76 15.11
C LEU A 244 1.06 -10.37 15.42
N TYR A 245 0.77 -9.35 14.61
CA TYR A 245 1.23 -7.98 14.88
C TYR A 245 0.81 -7.48 16.27
N GLU A 246 -0.46 -7.63 16.65
CA GLU A 246 -0.97 -7.22 17.97
C GLU A 246 -0.26 -7.97 19.10
N ILE A 247 -0.02 -9.28 18.96
CA ILE A 247 0.77 -10.05 19.93
C ILE A 247 2.17 -9.42 20.09
N PHE A 248 2.87 -9.11 18.99
CA PHE A 248 4.23 -8.55 19.08
C PHE A 248 4.30 -7.15 19.70
N PHE A 249 3.29 -6.32 19.46
CA PHE A 249 3.30 -4.94 19.93
C PHE A 249 2.61 -4.75 21.28
N SER A 250 1.67 -5.62 21.65
CA SER A 250 1.17 -5.76 23.03
C SER A 250 2.26 -6.30 23.96
N ILE A 251 3.09 -7.27 23.53
CA ILE A 251 4.29 -7.71 24.26
C ILE A 251 5.26 -6.54 24.51
N LYS A 252 5.33 -5.55 23.60
CA LYS A 252 6.11 -4.32 23.78
C LYS A 252 5.55 -3.38 24.86
N SER A 253 4.24 -3.42 25.13
CA SER A 253 3.65 -2.68 26.24
C SER A 253 4.05 -3.29 27.60
N THR A 254 4.28 -4.60 27.64
CA THR A 254 4.84 -5.34 28.78
C THR A 254 6.37 -5.21 28.87
N LEU A 255 7.07 -5.09 27.74
CA LEU A 255 8.51 -4.82 27.64
C LEU A 255 8.84 -3.32 27.65
N LYS A 256 8.12 -2.51 28.44
CA LYS A 256 8.61 -1.16 28.80
C LYS A 256 9.99 -1.32 29.43
N LEU A 257 11.01 -0.82 28.72
CA LEU A 257 12.29 -0.34 29.25
C LEU A 257 13.10 -1.36 30.06
N ASN A 258 13.69 -2.36 29.39
CA ASN A 258 15.07 -2.74 29.75
C ASN A 258 16.04 -1.78 29.02
N THR A 259 15.96 -0.50 29.40
CA THR A 259 17.14 0.38 29.39
C THR A 259 17.83 0.15 30.72
N ASN A 260 18.52 -0.98 30.86
CA ASN A 260 19.58 -1.16 31.83
C ASN A 260 20.66 -2.00 31.15
N HIS A 261 21.90 -1.50 31.24
CA HIS A 261 23.15 -2.08 30.76
C HIS A 261 23.53 -1.82 29.30
N ILE A 262 24.07 -0.61 29.07
CA ILE A 262 25.44 -0.50 28.56
C ILE A 262 26.14 0.51 29.47
N ASN A 263 27.13 0.00 30.23
CA ASN A 263 28.06 0.80 31.03
C ASN A 263 28.91 1.70 30.13
#